data_AF-A0A7K4H207-F1
#
_entry.id   AF-A0A7K4H207-F1
#
_cell.length_a   1.000
_cell.length_b   1.000
_cell.length_c   1.000
_cell.angle_alpha   90.00
_cell.angle_beta   90.00
_cell.angle_gamma   90.00
#
_symmetry.space_group_name_H-M   'P 1'
#
loop_
_entity.id
_entity.type
_entity.pdbx_description
1 polymer ?
#
loop_
_entity_poly.entity_id
_entity_poly.type
_entity_poly.pdbx_seq_one_letter_code
_entity_poly.pdbx_strand_id
1 'polypeptide(L)'
;FDGNAGAAVVYEPNSFGGPKENPAFKEPPLKISGDADRYNQPRVDADFIQPGNLYRLMPPDEQDRLIQNLVSSLKTVPEFIQERMLKHFYKADSTWGDRVAKGLGIETLTAV
;
A
#
# COMPACT_ATOMS: atom_id res chain seq x y z
N PHE A 1 -7.90 -32.50 15.79
CA PHE A 1 -8.94 -32.26 14.78
C PHE A 1 -10.31 -32.25 15.45
N ASP A 2 -11.29 -31.52 14.92
CA ASP A 2 -12.54 -31.11 15.57
C ASP A 2 -13.80 -31.90 15.13
N GLY A 3 -13.68 -32.84 14.19
CA GLY A 3 -14.76 -33.77 13.83
C GLY A 3 -15.73 -33.29 12.73
N ASN A 4 -15.50 -32.12 12.11
CA ASN A 4 -16.19 -31.64 10.91
C ASN A 4 -17.73 -31.76 10.94
N ALA A 5 -18.35 -31.40 12.06
CA ALA A 5 -19.82 -31.44 12.27
C ALA A 5 -20.49 -32.82 12.06
N GLY A 6 -19.74 -33.91 11.90
CA GLY A 6 -20.26 -35.28 11.81
C GLY A 6 -21.35 -35.46 10.73
N ALA A 7 -22.49 -36.03 11.12
CA ALA A 7 -23.66 -36.26 10.26
C ALA A 7 -24.70 -35.12 10.36
N ALA A 8 -24.31 -33.94 10.84
CA ALA A 8 -25.22 -32.79 10.92
C ALA A 8 -25.73 -32.41 9.53
N VAL A 9 -26.88 -31.76 9.50
CA VAL A 9 -27.51 -31.27 8.27
C VAL A 9 -26.66 -30.14 7.69
N VAL A 10 -26.21 -30.29 6.44
CA VAL A 10 -25.27 -29.38 5.77
C VAL A 10 -25.92 -28.44 4.74
N TYR A 11 -27.24 -28.26 4.81
CA TYR A 11 -27.99 -27.39 3.89
C TYR A 11 -29.04 -26.55 4.63
N GLU A 12 -29.35 -25.37 4.08
CA GLU A 12 -30.38 -24.43 4.55
C GLU A 12 -31.19 -23.91 3.35
N PRO A 13 -32.53 -23.72 3.46
CA PRO A 13 -33.37 -24.06 4.61
C PRO A 13 -33.54 -25.58 4.75
N ASN A 14 -33.66 -26.06 6.00
CA ASN A 14 -33.92 -27.47 6.30
C ASN A 14 -35.00 -27.63 7.38
N SER A 15 -35.67 -28.78 7.38
CA SER A 15 -36.70 -29.15 8.37
C SER A 15 -36.16 -30.03 9.49
N PHE A 16 -34.84 -30.15 9.62
CA PHE A 16 -34.16 -31.15 10.45
C PHE A 16 -33.36 -30.52 11.61
N GLY A 17 -33.60 -29.25 11.92
CA GLY A 17 -32.97 -28.57 13.05
C GLY A 17 -31.48 -28.26 12.87
N GLY A 18 -31.02 -28.12 11.61
CA GLY A 18 -29.66 -27.68 11.29
C GLY A 18 -29.42 -26.19 11.58
N PRO A 19 -28.25 -25.65 11.19
CA PRO A 19 -27.93 -24.24 11.35
C PRO A 19 -29.00 -23.32 10.77
N LYS A 20 -29.21 -22.16 11.43
CA LYS A 20 -30.22 -21.16 11.07
C LYS A 20 -29.67 -19.76 11.27
N GLU A 21 -30.02 -18.84 10.37
CA GLU A 21 -29.68 -17.43 10.49
C GLU A 21 -30.22 -16.79 11.79
N ASN A 22 -29.47 -15.81 12.32
CA ASN A 22 -29.91 -14.97 13.44
C ASN A 22 -30.05 -13.50 12.98
N PRO A 23 -31.28 -13.01 12.72
CA PRO A 23 -31.53 -11.65 12.27
C PRO A 23 -31.09 -10.54 13.24
N ALA A 24 -30.82 -10.86 14.51
CA ALA A 24 -30.35 -9.89 15.50
C ALA A 24 -28.97 -9.29 15.15
N PHE A 25 -28.20 -9.95 14.27
CA PHE A 25 -26.87 -9.51 13.84
C PHE A 25 -26.86 -8.95 12.41
N LYS A 26 -28.02 -8.54 11.90
CA LYS A 26 -28.13 -7.94 10.56
C LYS A 26 -27.29 -6.65 10.47
N GLU A 27 -26.41 -6.58 9.47
CA GLU A 27 -25.63 -5.37 9.19
C GLU A 27 -26.54 -4.20 8.78
N PRO A 28 -26.17 -2.95 9.12
CA PRO A 28 -26.89 -1.78 8.66
C PRO A 28 -26.74 -1.60 7.14
N PRO A 29 -27.74 -1.03 6.44
CA PRO A 29 -27.64 -0.80 5.00
C PRO A 29 -26.58 0.25 4.67
N LEU A 30 -25.74 -0.02 3.66
CA LEU A 30 -24.80 0.95 3.09
C LEU A 30 -25.46 1.65 1.89
N LYS A 31 -25.62 2.97 1.95
CA LYS A 31 -26.09 3.77 0.81
C LYS A 31 -24.99 3.87 -0.23
N ILE A 32 -25.27 3.43 -1.46
CA ILE A 32 -24.37 3.54 -2.61
C ILE A 32 -24.93 4.60 -3.57
N SER A 33 -24.05 5.41 -4.16
CA SER A 33 -24.40 6.44 -5.15
C SER A 33 -23.36 6.45 -6.26
N GLY A 34 -23.82 6.57 -7.51
CA GLY A 34 -22.99 6.40 -8.71
C GLY A 34 -23.38 5.15 -9.48
N ASP A 35 -22.78 5.00 -10.66
CA ASP A 35 -22.98 3.83 -11.53
C ASP A 35 -22.02 2.71 -11.14
N ALA A 36 -22.34 1.47 -11.49
CA ALA A 36 -21.39 0.38 -11.42
C ALA A 36 -20.55 0.38 -12.70
N ASP A 37 -19.36 0.98 -12.65
CA ASP A 37 -18.45 1.08 -13.79
C ASP A 37 -16.97 0.95 -13.35
N ARG A 38 -16.06 0.92 -14.32
CA ARG A 38 -14.61 0.92 -14.12
C ARG A 38 -14.11 2.34 -13.89
N TYR A 39 -14.17 2.80 -12.65
CA TYR A 39 -13.62 4.10 -12.28
C TYR A 39 -12.08 4.08 -12.26
N ASN A 40 -11.46 5.04 -12.94
CA ASN A 40 -10.04 5.31 -12.79
C ASN A 40 -9.83 6.10 -11.50
N GLN A 41 -9.01 5.58 -10.58
CA GLN A 41 -8.54 6.36 -9.45
C GLN A 41 -7.58 7.44 -9.96
N PRO A 42 -7.87 8.73 -9.74
CA PRO A 42 -6.98 9.80 -10.17
C PRO A 42 -5.59 9.62 -9.54
N ARG A 43 -4.55 9.61 -10.36
CA ARG A 43 -3.17 9.72 -9.86
C ARG A 43 -2.93 11.16 -9.44
N VAL A 44 -3.20 11.45 -8.18
CA VAL A 44 -2.94 12.74 -7.56
C VAL A 44 -1.55 12.73 -6.93
N ASP A 45 -0.87 13.88 -6.86
CA ASP A 45 0.39 13.99 -6.11
C ASP A 45 0.19 13.77 -4.58
N ALA A 46 -1.04 13.50 -4.13
CA ALA A 46 -1.33 13.07 -2.76
C ALA A 46 -0.59 11.77 -2.36
N ASP A 47 -0.22 10.94 -3.34
CA ASP A 47 0.60 9.74 -3.14
C ASP A 47 1.96 10.07 -2.46
N PHE A 48 2.42 11.31 -2.56
CA PHE A 48 3.70 11.76 -2.02
C PHE A 48 3.58 12.53 -0.69
N ILE A 49 2.36 12.97 -0.32
CA ILE A 49 2.12 13.76 0.90
C ILE A 49 2.39 12.92 2.15
N GLN A 50 1.79 11.74 2.26
CA GLN A 50 1.93 10.91 3.45
C GLN A 50 3.37 10.38 3.62
N PRO A 51 4.03 9.83 2.58
CA PRO A 51 5.43 9.42 2.69
C PRO A 51 6.39 10.57 3.01
N GLY A 52 6.20 11.74 2.40
CA GLY A 52 7.00 12.93 2.68
C GLY A 52 6.82 13.42 4.12
N ASN A 53 5.59 13.43 4.64
CA ASN A 53 5.31 13.72 6.04
C ASN A 53 6.03 12.74 6.97
N LEU A 54 5.95 11.44 6.69
CA LEU A 54 6.60 10.41 7.50
C LEU A 54 8.12 10.60 7.52
N TYR A 55 8.75 10.83 6.37
CA TYR A 55 10.19 11.07 6.29
C TYR A 55 10.62 12.29 7.12
N ARG A 56 9.86 13.40 7.07
CA ARG A 56 10.12 14.61 7.87
C ARG A 56 9.93 14.41 9.38
N LEU A 57 9.14 13.42 9.79
CA LEU A 57 8.94 13.07 11.20
C LEU A 57 10.04 12.15 11.74
N MET A 58 10.77 11.45 10.87
CA MET A 58 11.81 10.52 11.30
C MET A 58 12.99 11.27 11.95
N PRO A 59 13.51 10.76 13.08
CA PRO A 59 14.80 11.17 13.61
C PRO A 59 15.93 11.01 12.57
N PRO A 60 17.01 11.81 12.65
CA PRO A 60 18.11 11.75 11.68
C PRO A 60 18.71 10.35 11.49
N ASP A 61 18.86 9.57 12.56
CA ASP A 61 19.42 8.22 12.52
C ASP A 61 18.48 7.21 11.83
N GLU A 62 17.17 7.39 11.94
CA GLU A 62 16.18 6.61 11.19
C GLU A 62 16.21 6.96 9.71
N GLN A 63 16.30 8.25 9.38
CA GLN A 63 16.49 8.67 8.00
C GLN A 63 17.78 8.07 7.41
N ASP A 64 18.89 8.06 8.16
CA ASP A 64 20.14 7.43 7.73
C ASP A 64 19.95 5.96 7.37
N ARG A 65 19.30 5.18 8.24
CA ARG A 65 19.00 3.76 7.99
C ARG A 65 18.09 3.58 6.77
N LEU A 66 17.07 4.41 6.61
CA LEU A 66 16.18 4.38 5.46
C LEU A 66 16.97 4.61 4.16
N ILE A 67 17.82 5.64 4.12
CA ILE A 67 18.64 5.95 2.95
C ILE A 67 19.59 4.78 2.63
N GLN A 68 20.26 4.22 3.63
CA GLN A 68 21.17 3.08 3.44
C GLN A 68 20.44 1.86 2.84
N ASN A 69 19.27 1.53 3.37
CA ASN A 69 18.46 0.42 2.87
C ASN A 69 18.00 0.64 1.43
N LEU A 70 17.51 1.85 1.12
CA LEU A 70 17.06 2.20 -0.24
C LEU A 70 18.22 2.15 -1.24
N VAL A 71 19.37 2.74 -0.89
CA VAL A 71 20.55 2.74 -1.75
C VAL A 71 21.05 1.31 -1.97
N SER A 72 21.14 0.50 -0.93
CA SER A 72 21.58 -0.90 -1.05
C SER A 72 20.66 -1.70 -1.97
N SER A 73 19.35 -1.47 -1.92
CA SER A 73 18.39 -2.15 -2.77
C SER A 73 18.38 -1.62 -4.20
N LEU A 74 18.51 -0.31 -4.40
CA LEU A 74 18.38 0.30 -5.73
C LEU A 74 19.66 0.17 -6.55
N LYS A 75 20.83 0.02 -5.93
CA LYS A 75 22.09 -0.22 -6.66
C LYS A 75 22.08 -1.48 -7.53
N THR A 76 21.21 -2.44 -7.25
CA THR A 76 21.17 -3.72 -7.97
C THR A 76 20.25 -3.70 -9.20
N VAL A 77 19.52 -2.61 -9.44
CA VAL A 77 18.58 -2.50 -10.57
C VAL A 77 19.12 -1.55 -11.64
N PRO A 78 18.66 -1.64 -12.90
CA PRO A 78 19.07 -0.73 -13.97
C PRO A 78 18.85 0.75 -13.64
N GLU A 79 19.74 1.61 -14.14
CA GLU A 79 19.77 3.04 -13.86
C GLU A 79 18.43 3.75 -14.15
N PHE A 80 17.76 3.42 -15.25
CA PHE A 80 16.45 4.02 -15.58
C PHE A 80 15.36 3.73 -14.52
N ILE A 81 15.48 2.63 -13.77
CA ILE A 81 14.59 2.32 -12.65
C ILE A 81 14.99 3.14 -11.42
N GLN A 82 16.30 3.28 -11.17
CA GLN A 82 16.82 4.14 -10.11
C GLN A 82 16.36 5.59 -10.28
N GLU A 83 16.49 6.16 -11.49
CA GLU A 83 16.02 7.51 -11.81
C GLU A 83 14.51 7.67 -11.64
N ARG A 84 13.72 6.66 -12.01
CA ARG A 84 12.27 6.67 -11.80
C ARG A 84 11.93 6.71 -10.31
N MET A 85 12.64 5.94 -9.48
CA MET A 85 12.46 5.96 -8.04
C MET A 85 12.89 7.29 -7.42
N LEU A 86 14.00 7.86 -7.87
CA LEU A 86 14.43 9.19 -7.44
C LEU A 86 13.36 10.25 -7.71
N LYS A 87 12.72 10.22 -8.89
CA LYS A 87 11.59 11.12 -9.22
C LYS A 87 10.45 11.00 -8.19
N HIS A 88 10.16 9.81 -7.67
CA HIS A 88 9.18 9.64 -6.60
C HIS A 88 9.64 10.20 -5.25
N PHE A 89 10.91 9.97 -4.87
CA PHE A 89 11.44 10.53 -3.62
C PHE A 89 11.48 12.05 -3.65
N TYR A 90 11.88 12.67 -4.77
CA TYR A 90 11.85 14.12 -4.94
C TYR A 90 10.45 14.72 -4.85
N LYS A 91 9.42 14.00 -5.35
CA LYS A 91 8.03 14.42 -5.17
C LYS A 91 7.56 14.35 -3.72
N ALA A 92 8.14 13.47 -2.91
CA ALA A 92 7.81 13.31 -1.50
C ALA A 92 8.57 14.30 -0.60
N ASP A 93 9.88 14.40 -0.78
CA ASP A 93 10.77 15.33 -0.07
C ASP A 93 12.09 15.50 -0.84
N SER A 94 12.52 16.75 -1.08
CA SER A 94 13.73 17.02 -1.85
C SER A 94 15.00 16.47 -1.17
N THR A 95 15.08 16.58 0.16
CA THR A 95 16.25 16.10 0.92
C THR A 95 16.33 14.59 0.92
N TRP A 96 15.19 13.90 0.90
CA TRP A 96 15.15 12.45 0.72
C TRP A 96 15.69 12.07 -0.67
N GLY A 97 15.19 12.71 -1.73
CA GLY A 97 15.66 12.51 -3.10
C GLY A 97 17.17 12.71 -3.23
N ASP A 98 17.70 13.83 -2.73
CA ASP A 98 19.12 14.18 -2.79
C ASP A 98 20.01 13.15 -2.09
N ARG A 99 19.58 12.67 -0.93
CA ARG A 99 20.35 11.70 -0.14
C ARG A 99 20.40 10.32 -0.80
N VAL A 100 19.30 9.88 -1.42
CA VAL A 100 19.30 8.63 -2.19
C VAL A 100 20.14 8.79 -3.47
N ALA A 101 19.98 9.91 -4.19
CA ALA A 101 20.74 10.19 -5.42
C ALA A 101 22.25 10.18 -5.17
N LYS A 102 22.69 10.86 -4.11
CA LYS A 102 24.08 10.85 -3.64
C LYS A 102 24.56 9.43 -3.31
N GLY A 103 23.75 8.63 -2.63
CA GLY A 103 24.11 7.25 -2.29
C GLY A 103 24.24 6.35 -3.52
N LEU A 104 23.49 6.62 -4.58
CA LEU A 104 23.53 5.91 -5.87
C LEU A 104 24.63 6.44 -6.81
N GLY A 105 25.18 7.64 -6.55
CA GLY A 105 26.18 8.27 -7.42
C GLY A 105 25.57 8.95 -8.65
N ILE A 106 24.33 9.42 -8.55
CA ILE A 106 23.60 10.09 -9.64
C ILE A 106 23.56 11.59 -9.34
N GLU A 107 24.26 12.40 -10.13
CA GLU A 107 24.41 13.86 -9.89
C GLU A 107 23.33 14.70 -10.57
N THR A 108 22.78 14.22 -11.69
CA THR A 108 21.69 14.88 -12.42
C THR A 108 20.72 13.84 -12.95
N LEU A 109 19.44 13.97 -12.63
CA LEU A 109 18.39 13.16 -13.26
C LEU A 109 18.34 13.50 -14.74
N THR A 110 18.38 12.48 -15.61
CA THR A 110 18.06 12.74 -17.02
C THR A 110 16.63 13.27 -17.14
N ALA A 111 16.50 14.37 -17.88
CA ALA A 111 15.21 14.96 -18.22
C ALA A 111 14.39 13.92 -19.02
N VAL A 112 13.13 13.75 -18.63
CA VAL A 112 12.15 12.97 -19.41
C VAL A 112 11.61 13.83 -20.53
#